data_AF-A0ABD6VEC5-F1
#
_entry.id   AF-A0ABD6VEC5-F1
#
_cell.length_a   1.000
_cell.length_b   1.000
_cell.length_c   1.000
_cell.angle_alpha   90.00
_cell.angle_beta   90.00
_cell.angle_gamma   90.00
#
_symmetry.space_group_name_H-M   'P 1'
#
loop_
_entity.id
_entity.type
_entity.pdbx_description
1 polymer ?
#
loop_
_entity_poly.entity_id
_entity_poly.type
_entity_poly.pdbx_seq_one_letter_code
_entity_poly.pdbx_strand_id
1 'polypeptide(L)'
;MSTINDIVISETPWDVVQFITRDGKAISYPSLDRLYSNNNWANISNNLELLRLIETMTSEGVIEHKNGGLRKGPNWKEPAFIAEKKYTFE
;
A
#
# COMPACT_ATOMS: atom_id res chain seq x y z
N MET A 1 3.36 -19.18 -1.09
CA MET A 1 2.24 -18.20 -1.03
C MET A 1 2.86 -16.87 -0.66
N SER A 2 2.67 -15.83 -1.47
CA SER A 2 3.35 -14.55 -1.26
C SER A 2 2.75 -13.83 -0.06
N THR A 3 3.54 -13.56 0.97
CA THR A 3 3.14 -12.83 2.20
C THR A 3 2.41 -11.51 1.89
N ILE A 4 2.80 -10.83 0.81
CA ILE A 4 2.15 -9.60 0.33
C ILE A 4 0.67 -9.82 -0.05
N ASN A 5 0.32 -10.95 -0.66
CA ASN A 5 -1.06 -11.23 -1.07
C ASN A 5 -1.97 -11.44 0.15
N ASP A 6 -1.47 -12.16 1.16
CA ASP A 6 -2.21 -12.35 2.41
C ASP A 6 -2.43 -11.02 3.13
N ILE A 7 -1.42 -10.16 3.16
CA ILE A 7 -1.54 -8.79 3.71
C ILE A 7 -2.60 -7.99 2.97
N VAL A 8 -2.64 -8.02 1.64
CA VAL A 8 -3.67 -7.31 0.85
C VAL A 8 -5.08 -7.81 1.15
N ILE A 9 -5.23 -9.11 1.44
CA ILE A 9 -6.53 -9.74 1.71
C ILE A 9 -6.97 -9.55 3.16
N SER A 10 -6.05 -9.61 4.11
CA SER A 10 -6.34 -9.59 5.54
C SER A 10 -6.32 -8.19 6.14
N GLU A 11 -5.56 -7.25 5.56
CA GLU A 11 -5.32 -5.92 6.13
C GLU A 11 -5.94 -4.82 5.28
N THR A 12 -6.03 -3.61 5.86
CA THR A 12 -6.67 -2.49 5.17
C THR A 12 -5.81 -2.00 4.00
N PRO A 13 -6.41 -1.46 2.94
CA PRO A 13 -5.66 -0.98 1.79
C PRO A 13 -4.73 0.18 2.15
N TRP A 14 -5.11 0.94 3.18
CA TRP A 14 -4.30 2.01 3.75
C TRP A 14 -2.99 1.47 4.31
N ASP A 15 -3.06 0.50 5.21
CA ASP A 15 -1.87 -0.12 5.80
C ASP A 15 -1.03 -0.87 4.75
N VAL A 16 -1.68 -1.51 3.76
CA VAL A 16 -1.02 -2.15 2.62
C VAL A 16 -0.19 -1.14 1.82
N VAL A 17 -0.75 0.01 1.45
CA VAL A 17 -0.02 1.04 0.70
C VAL A 17 1.12 1.63 1.53
N GLN A 18 0.95 1.80 2.85
CA GLN A 18 2.04 2.20 3.75
C GLN A 18 3.15 1.15 3.76
N PHE A 19 2.82 -0.13 3.90
CA PHE A 19 3.80 -1.21 3.87
C PHE A 19 4.58 -1.24 2.56
N ILE A 20 3.88 -1.11 1.44
CA ILE A 20 4.44 -1.16 0.09
C ILE A 20 5.40 0.02 -0.16
N THR A 21 5.12 1.20 0.41
CA THR A 21 5.96 2.40 0.28
C THR A 21 7.12 2.46 1.30
N ARG A 22 7.15 1.54 2.29
CA ARG A 22 8.17 1.46 3.37
C ARG A 22 9.60 1.43 2.87
N ASP A 23 9.87 0.60 1.85
CA ASP A 23 11.22 0.28 1.37
C ASP A 23 11.89 1.47 0.64
N GLY A 24 11.22 2.63 0.57
CA GLY A 24 11.70 3.82 -0.14
C GLY A 24 11.74 3.65 -1.67
N LYS A 25 11.31 2.48 -2.17
CA LYS A 25 11.13 2.21 -3.59
C LYS A 25 9.93 3.00 -4.09
N ALA A 26 10.16 3.76 -5.16
CA ALA A 26 9.08 4.42 -5.88
C ALA A 26 8.17 3.34 -6.47
N ILE A 27 6.91 3.31 -6.06
CA ILE A 27 5.93 2.38 -6.61
C ILE A 27 5.00 3.08 -7.57
N SER A 28 4.95 2.52 -8.77
CA SER A 28 4.08 3.01 -9.82
C SER A 28 2.65 2.54 -9.56
N TYR A 29 1.69 3.40 -9.90
CA TYR A 29 0.27 3.06 -9.90
C TYR A 29 -0.05 1.70 -10.57
N PRO A 30 0.48 1.37 -11.76
CA PRO A 30 0.24 0.05 -12.38
C PRO A 30 0.72 -1.15 -11.56
N SER A 31 1.74 -0.98 -10.70
CA SER A 31 2.19 -2.07 -9.81
C SER A 31 1.20 -2.31 -8.68
N LEU A 32 0.60 -1.25 -8.12
CA LEU A 32 -0.48 -1.37 -7.14
C LEU A 32 -1.74 -1.96 -7.78
N ASP A 33 -2.15 -1.45 -8.95
CA ASP A 33 -3.30 -1.96 -9.69
C ASP A 33 -3.17 -3.46 -9.95
N ARG A 34 -2.00 -3.91 -10.43
CA ARG A 34 -1.74 -5.34 -10.66
C ARG A 34 -1.77 -6.15 -9.37
N LEU A 35 -1.31 -5.59 -8.25
CA LEU A 35 -1.35 -6.25 -6.95
C LEU A 35 -2.79 -6.45 -6.46
N TYR A 36 -3.61 -5.40 -6.49
CA TYR A 36 -5.02 -5.50 -6.09
C TYR A 36 -5.80 -6.38 -7.06
N SER A 37 -5.58 -6.26 -8.37
CA SER A 37 -6.22 -7.10 -9.37
C SER A 37 -5.87 -8.59 -9.18
N ASN A 38 -4.63 -8.93 -8.84
CA ASN A 38 -4.24 -10.31 -8.55
C ASN A 38 -4.89 -10.85 -7.26
N ASN A 39 -5.23 -9.98 -6.32
CA ASN A 39 -5.88 -10.31 -5.05
C ASN A 39 -7.40 -10.10 -5.12
N ASN A 40 -8.00 -10.13 -6.32
CA ASN A 40 -9.44 -9.94 -6.54
C ASN A 40 -9.99 -8.66 -5.89
N TRP A 41 -9.20 -7.59 -5.87
CA TRP A 41 -9.58 -6.33 -5.25
C TRP A 41 -9.98 -6.52 -3.77
N ALA A 42 -9.24 -7.33 -3.03
CA ALA A 42 -9.51 -7.51 -1.62
C ALA A 42 -9.41 -6.17 -0.87
N ASN A 43 -10.42 -5.91 -0.02
CA ASN A 43 -10.57 -4.69 0.77
C ASN A 43 -10.77 -3.37 -0.03
N ILE A 44 -10.82 -3.41 -1.37
CA ILE A 44 -11.08 -2.26 -2.23
C ILE A 44 -12.14 -2.66 -3.26
N SER A 45 -13.26 -1.96 -3.40
CA SER A 45 -14.25 -2.37 -4.41
C SER A 45 -13.81 -2.10 -5.85
N ASN A 46 -13.01 -1.05 -6.11
CA ASN A 46 -12.63 -0.63 -7.47
C ASN A 46 -11.31 0.18 -7.50
N ASN A 47 -10.72 0.29 -8.69
CA ASN A 47 -9.56 1.16 -8.99
C ASN A 47 -9.75 2.62 -8.52
N LEU A 48 -10.99 3.14 -8.57
CA LEU A 48 -11.30 4.49 -8.10
C LEU A 48 -11.08 4.67 -6.60
N GLU A 49 -11.39 3.66 -5.79
CA GLU A 49 -11.19 3.70 -4.34
C GLU A 49 -9.70 3.65 -4.01
N LEU A 50 -8.92 2.90 -4.78
CA LEU A 50 -7.45 2.93 -4.69
C LEU A 50 -6.88 4.32 -5.03
N LEU A 51 -7.39 4.99 -6.07
CA LEU A 51 -6.98 6.36 -6.40
C LEU A 51 -7.31 7.33 -5.28
N ARG A 52 -8.54 7.29 -4.76
CA ARG A 52 -8.96 8.16 -3.66
C ARG A 52 -8.14 7.94 -2.41
N LEU A 53 -7.82 6.68 -2.10
CA LEU A 53 -6.95 6.32 -0.99
C LEU A 53 -5.56 6.94 -1.18
N ILE A 54 -4.94 6.74 -2.34
CA ILE A 54 -3.62 7.30 -2.67
C ILE A 54 -3.65 8.83 -2.61
N GLU A 55 -4.68 9.47 -3.15
CA GLU A 55 -4.85 10.92 -3.12
C GLU A 55 -4.99 11.43 -1.68
N THR A 56 -5.79 10.76 -0.85
CA THR A 56 -5.97 11.07 0.58
C THR A 56 -4.64 10.93 1.32
N MET A 57 -3.95 9.80 1.14
CA MET A 57 -2.64 9.56 1.74
C MET A 57 -1.59 10.57 1.28
N THR A 58 -1.67 11.00 0.02
CA THR A 58 -0.77 12.05 -0.51
C THR A 58 -1.08 13.39 0.12
N SER A 59 -2.37 13.73 0.24
CA SER A 59 -2.82 14.96 0.89
C SER A 59 -2.49 15.00 2.38
N GLU A 60 -2.52 13.86 3.06
CA GLU A 60 -2.09 13.73 4.46
C GLU A 60 -0.56 13.67 4.60
N GLY A 61 0.19 13.59 3.50
CA GLY A 61 1.65 13.50 3.50
C GLY A 61 2.19 12.14 3.98
N VAL A 62 1.34 11.11 4.03
CA VAL A 62 1.74 9.73 4.34
C VAL A 62 2.57 9.15 3.20
N ILE A 63 2.20 9.49 1.96
CA ILE A 63 2.94 9.16 0.75
C ILE A 63 3.16 10.43 -0.07
N GLU A 64 4.16 10.41 -0.96
CA GLU A 64 4.45 11.52 -1.85
C GLU A 64 4.67 11.02 -3.26
N HIS A 65 4.06 11.72 -4.23
CA HIS A 65 4.34 11.50 -5.64
C HIS A 65 5.70 12.13 -6.00
N LYS A 66 6.71 11.30 -6.26
CA LYS A 66 8.05 11.76 -6.63
C LYS A 66 8.61 10.94 -7.79
N ASN A 67 9.08 11.64 -8.83
CA ASN A 67 9.64 11.04 -10.05
C ASN A 67 8.70 10.03 -10.73
N GLY A 68 7.39 10.30 -10.75
CA GLY A 68 6.40 9.43 -11.40
C GLY A 68 6.03 8.17 -10.61
N GLY A 69 6.44 8.06 -9.35
CA GLY A 69 6.02 6.98 -8.45
C GLY A 69 5.69 7.47 -7.04
N LEU A 70 4.98 6.63 -6.31
CA LEU A 70 4.62 6.83 -4.92
C LEU A 70 5.80 6.46 -4.03
N ARG A 71 6.20 7.36 -3.14
CA ARG A 71 7.22 7.14 -2.12
C ARG A 71 6.64 7.39 -0.74
N LYS A 72 7.32 6.91 0.30
CA LYS A 72 7.01 7.31 1.68
C LYS A 72 7.10 8.83 1.81
N GLY A 73 6.09 9.42 2.44
CA GLY A 73 6.05 10.83 2.78
C GLY A 73 6.56 11.09 4.21
N PRO A 74 6.63 12.36 4.63
CA PRO A 74 7.09 12.74 5.97
C PRO A 74 6.16 12.27 7.09
N ASN A 75 4.85 12.09 6.82
CA ASN A 75 3.87 11.59 7.79
C ASN A 75 3.66 10.07 7.69
N TRP A 76 4.54 9.37 6.97
CA TRP A 76 4.48 7.91 6.89
C TRP A 76 4.59 7.28 8.27
N LYS A 77 3.70 6.34 8.57
CA LYS A 77 3.71 5.54 9.79
C LYS A 77 3.84 4.07 9.42
N GLU A 78 4.43 3.30 10.34
CA GLU A 78 4.48 1.86 10.17
C GLU A 78 3.12 1.25 10.52
N PRO A 79 2.53 0.42 9.64
CA PRO A 79 1.31 -0.31 9.92
C PRO A 79 1.38 -1.14 11.20
N ALA A 80 0.26 -1.23 11.91
CA ALA A 80 0.17 -2.01 13.14
C ALA A 80 0.53 -3.49 12.91
N PHE A 81 0.09 -4.09 11.81
CA PHE A 81 0.38 -5.51 11.53
C PHE A 81 1.88 -5.81 11.31
N ILE A 82 2.66 -4.81 10.88
CA ILE A 82 4.12 -4.93 10.79
C ILE A 82 4.73 -4.85 12.18
N ALA A 83 4.28 -3.88 12.98
CA ALA A 83 4.73 -3.72 14.37
C ALA A 83 4.40 -4.97 15.19
N GLU A 84 3.25 -5.60 14.94
CA GLU A 84 2.81 -6.85 15.54
C GLU A 84 3.55 -8.09 14.99
N LYS A 85 4.40 -7.93 13.96
CA LYS A 85 5.10 -9.04 13.26
C LYS A 85 4.17 -10.19 12.90
N LYS A 86 2.94 -9.86 12.54
CA LYS A 86 1.88 -10.84 12.22
C LYS A 86 2.25 -11.69 10.99
N TYR A 87 3.15 -11.17 10.15
CA TYR A 87 3.64 -11.78 8.94
C TYR A 87 5.17 -11.97 9.00
N THR A 88 5.64 -13.20 8.88
CA THR A 88 7.07 -13.52 8.74
C THR A 88 7.50 -13.22 7.30
N PHE A 89 8.34 -12.21 7.14
CA PHE A 89 9.03 -11.92 5.88
C PHE A 89 10.34 -12.73 5.88
N GLU A 90 10.28 -14.00 5.47
CA GLU A 90 11.48 -14.81 5.19
C GLU A 90 12.07 -14.48 3.82
#